data_AF-A0ABD0P9I3-F1
#
_entry.id   AF-A0ABD0P9I3-F1
#
_cell.length_a   1.000
_cell.length_b   1.000
_cell.length_c   1.000
_cell.angle_alpha   90.00
_cell.angle_beta   90.00
_cell.angle_gamma   90.00
#
_symmetry.space_group_name_H-M   'P 1'
#
loop_
_entity.id
_entity.type
_entity.pdbx_description
1 polymer ?
#
loop_
_entity_poly.entity_id
_entity_poly.type
_entity_poly.pdbx_seq_one_letter_code
_entity_poly.pdbx_strand_id
1 'polypeptide(L)' 'ECDQSGNDVVDRFAREVVLSLPEGSLVLTRGDLPGNTLRYMHYCQGLRPDLSLVDQEVRNPA' A
#
# COMPACT_ATOMS: atom_id res chain seq x y z
N GLU A 1 21.23 -3.95 -18.79
CA GLU A 1 20.22 -3.72 -17.73
C GLU A 1 20.41 -4.78 -16.65
N CYS A 2 20.21 -4.43 -15.37
CA CYS A 2 20.24 -5.42 -14.29
C CYS A 2 18.93 -6.21 -14.29
N ASP A 3 19.02 -7.54 -14.18
CA ASP A 3 17.86 -8.38 -13.89
C ASP A 3 17.28 -7.99 -12.52
N GLN A 4 15.98 -7.71 -12.49
CA GLN A 4 15.22 -7.34 -11.29
C GLN A 4 14.02 -8.27 -11.07
N SER A 5 13.94 -9.40 -11.79
CA SER A 5 12.83 -10.35 -11.68
C SER A 5 12.64 -10.92 -10.27
N GLY A 6 13.71 -10.95 -9.47
CA GLY A 6 13.69 -11.35 -8.06
C GLY A 6 13.63 -10.21 -7.04
N ASN A 7 13.38 -8.96 -7.46
CA ASN A 7 13.33 -7.84 -6.53
C ASN A 7 11.99 -7.80 -5.77
N ASP A 8 12.05 -8.01 -4.46
CA ASP A 8 10.90 -8.04 -3.55
C ASP A 8 10.88 -6.86 -2.56
N VAL A 9 11.76 -5.86 -2.73
CA VAL A 9 11.95 -4.76 -1.77
C VAL A 9 10.64 -4.03 -1.49
N VAL A 10 9.83 -3.79 -2.52
CA VAL A 10 8.54 -3.10 -2.41
C VAL A 10 7.50 -3.95 -1.68
N ASP A 11 7.49 -5.28 -1.91
CA ASP A 11 6.60 -6.21 -1.21
C ASP A 11 6.92 -6.24 0.28
N ARG A 12 8.20 -6.43 0.63
CA ARG A 12 8.67 -6.48 2.02
C ARG A 12 8.39 -5.15 2.74
N PHE A 13 8.71 -4.03 2.12
CA PHE A 13 8.41 -2.71 2.68
C PHE A 13 6.91 -2.56 3.00
N ALA A 14 6.03 -2.90 2.07
CA ALA A 14 4.60 -2.77 2.27
C ALA A 14 4.06 -3.68 3.37
N ARG A 15 4.56 -4.91 3.49
CA ARG A 15 4.17 -5.83 4.57
C ARG A 15 4.56 -5.31 5.93
N GLU A 16 5.80 -4.86 6.09
CA GLU A 16 6.28 -4.32 7.36
C GLU A 16 5.50 -3.07 7.76
N VAL A 17 5.20 -2.17 6.81
CA VAL A 17 4.35 -0.99 7.06
C VAL A 17 2.97 -1.42 7.53
N VAL A 18 2.28 -2.27 6.77
CA VAL A 18 0.89 -2.69 7.05
C VAL A 18 0.78 -3.44 8.38
N LEU A 19 1.76 -4.29 8.71
CA LEU A 19 1.77 -5.05 9.95
C LEU A 19 2.09 -4.20 11.19
N SER A 20 2.79 -3.06 11.01
CA SER A 20 3.11 -2.15 12.11
C SER A 20 1.94 -1.27 12.58
N LEU A 21 0.86 -1.19 11.79
CA LEU A 21 -0.27 -0.30 12.07
C LEU A 21 -1.20 -0.87 13.15
N PRO A 22 -1.73 -0.06 14.07
CA PRO A 22 -2.79 -0.46 14.99
C PRO A 22 -4.03 -1.01 14.27
N GLU A 23 -4.81 -1.83 14.96
CA GLU A 23 -6.08 -2.36 14.46
C GLU A 23 -7.04 -1.23 14.09
N GLY A 24 -7.72 -1.34 12.94
CA GLY A 24 -8.73 -0.37 12.50
C GLY A 24 -8.18 0.99 12.08
N SER A 25 -6.88 1.10 11.80
CA SER A 25 -6.26 2.38 11.40
C SER A 25 -6.78 2.90 10.05
N LEU A 26 -6.90 4.22 9.94
CA LEU A 26 -7.06 4.95 8.69
C LEU A 26 -5.69 5.33 8.12
N VAL A 27 -5.37 4.86 6.92
CA VAL A 27 -4.08 5.09 6.25
C VAL A 27 -4.28 6.06 5.09
N LEU A 28 -3.63 7.21 5.20
CA LEU A 28 -3.60 8.21 4.14
C LEU A 28 -2.38 7.96 3.25
N THR A 29 -2.59 7.56 2.00
CA THR A 29 -1.51 7.33 1.03
C THR A 29 -1.41 8.50 0.06
N ARG A 30 -0.20 8.80 -0.39
CA ARG A 30 0.06 9.77 -1.46
C ARG A 30 1.17 9.26 -2.38
N GLY A 31 0.97 9.39 -3.68
CA GLY A 31 1.89 8.93 -4.70
C GLY A 31 1.66 7.47 -5.11
N ASP A 32 2.11 7.17 -6.33
CA ASP A 32 1.81 5.92 -7.04
C ASP A 32 2.32 4.68 -6.29
N LEU A 33 3.61 4.63 -5.98
CA LEU A 33 4.24 3.44 -5.39
C LEU A 33 3.63 3.04 -4.03
N PRO A 34 3.59 3.89 -3.00
CA PRO A 34 2.97 3.51 -1.72
C PRO A 34 1.46 3.30 -1.84
N GLY A 35 0.75 4.11 -2.65
CA GLY A 35 -0.69 4.00 -2.84
C GLY A 35 -1.10 2.68 -3.51
N ASN A 36 -0.50 2.36 -4.66
CA ASN A 36 -0.81 1.14 -5.39
C ASN A 36 -0.35 -0.12 -4.65
N THR A 37 0.83 -0.08 -4.05
CA THR A 37 1.36 -1.25 -3.33
C THR A 37 0.49 -1.59 -2.12
N LEU A 38 0.12 -0.60 -1.31
CA LEU A 38 -0.75 -0.83 -0.14
C LEU A 38 -2.15 -1.27 -0.57
N ARG A 39 -2.72 -0.69 -1.64
CA ARG A 39 -3.99 -1.14 -2.20
C ARG A 39 -3.92 -2.57 -2.74
N TYR A 40 -2.83 -2.97 -3.38
CA TYR A 40 -2.63 -4.34 -3.83
C TYR A 40 -2.57 -5.32 -2.65
N MET A 41 -1.78 -5.00 -1.62
CA MET A 41 -1.70 -5.83 -0.41
C MET A 41 -3.06 -6.01 0.26
N HIS A 42 -3.82 -4.92 0.37
CA HIS A 42 -5.10 -4.94 1.06
C HIS A 42 -6.22 -5.59 0.22
N TYR A 43 -6.45 -5.12 -1.01
CA TYR A 43 -7.59 -5.58 -1.81
C TYR A 43 -7.32 -6.87 -2.60
N CYS A 44 -6.09 -7.08 -3.08
CA CYS A 44 -5.77 -8.25 -3.89
C CYS A 44 -5.18 -9.40 -3.07
N GLN A 45 -4.35 -9.11 -2.06
CA GLN A 45 -3.75 -10.13 -1.19
C GLN A 45 -4.54 -10.36 0.10
N GLY A 46 -5.54 -9.53 0.41
CA GLY A 46 -6.37 -9.66 1.62
C GLY A 46 -5.60 -9.38 2.92
N LEU A 47 -4.48 -8.67 2.86
CA LEU A 47 -3.67 -8.35 4.03
C LEU A 47 -4.30 -7.21 4.82
N ARG A 48 -4.52 -7.43 6.12
CA ARG A 48 -5.11 -6.44 7.04
C ARG A 48 -6.43 -5.84 6.51
N PRO A 49 -7.48 -6.66 6.34
CA PRO A 49 -8.78 -6.20 5.86
C PRO A 49 -9.48 -5.23 6.84
N ASP A 50 -8.98 -5.10 8.06
CA ASP A 50 -9.45 -4.15 9.07
C ASP A 50 -9.01 -2.70 8.80
N LEU A 51 -8.00 -2.49 7.95
CA LEU A 51 -7.49 -1.15 7.64
C LEU A 51 -8.38 -0.41 6.64
N SER A 52 -8.47 0.91 6.79
CA SER A 52 -9.11 1.79 5.80
C SER A 52 -8.05 2.56 5.02
N LEU A 53 -8.00 2.41 3.70
CA LEU A 53 -7.04 3.11 2.84
C LEU A 53 -7.71 4.30 2.13
N VAL A 54 -7.08 5.47 2.19
CA VAL A 54 -7.55 6.68 1.49
C VAL A 54 -6.41 7.27 0.67
N ASP A 55 -6.63 7.39 -0.63
CA ASP A 55 -5.70 7.99 -1.58
C ASP A 55 -5.91 9.51 -1.65
N GLN A 56 -4.84 10.27 -1.39
CA GLN A 56 -4.87 11.74 -1.38
C GLN A 56 -4.73 12.38 -2.76
N GLU A 57 -4.45 11.60 -3.81
CA GLU A 57 -4.31 12.11 -5.18
C GLU A 57 -5.62 12.05 -5.98
N VAL A 58 -6.72 11.65 -5.34
CA VAL A 58 -8.07 11.82 -5.89
C VAL A 58 -8.29 13.31 -6.15
N ARG A 59 -8.13 13.67 -7.42
CA ARG A 59 -8.21 15.03 -7.93
C ARG A 59 -9.58 15.60 -7.57
N ASN A 60 -9.60 16.75 -6.91
CA ASN A 60 -10.80 17.56 -6.77
C ASN A 60 -11.46 17.69 -8.16
N PRO A 61 -12.73 17.29 -8.36
CA PRO A 61 -13.42 17.60 -9.60
C PRO A 61 -13.51 19.13 -9.69
N ALA A 62 -12.68 19.71 -10.56
CA ALA A 62 -12.82 21.10 -10.95
C ALA A 62 -14.15 21.31 -11.67
#